data_AF-A0A968CQH8-F1
#
_entry.id   AF-A0A968CQH8-F1
#
_cell.length_a   1.000
_cell.length_b   1.000
_cell.length_c   1.000
_cell.angle_alpha   90.00
_cell.angle_beta   90.00
_cell.angle_gamma   90.00
#
_symmetry.space_group_name_H-M   'P 1'
#
loop_
_entity.id
_entity.type
_entity.pdbx_description
1 polymer ?
#
loop_
_entity_poly.entity_id
_entity_poly.type
_entity_poly.pdbx_seq_one_letter_code
_entity_poly.pdbx_strand_id
1 'polypeptide(L)' 'MKSWMAELATHYEKTRRRYPQDELMILFDIDGTILDMRYVILYVLQAYDRNYGTRFFRDLKVSDINVHEN' A
#
# COMPACT_ATOMS: atom_id res chain seq x y z
N MET A 1 -24.11 -12.68 7.56
CA MET A 1 -23.32 -11.46 7.30
C MET A 1 -21.87 -11.80 7.64
N LYS A 2 -20.96 -11.88 6.67
CA LYS A 2 -19.54 -12.05 6.99
C LYS A 2 -19.02 -10.72 7.54
N SER A 3 -18.33 -10.77 8.67
CA SER A 3 -17.66 -9.58 9.21
C SER A 3 -16.51 -9.22 8.29
N TRP A 4 -16.51 -8.02 7.70
CA TRP A 4 -15.42 -7.53 6.86
C TRP A 4 -14.07 -7.60 7.59
N MET A 5 -14.07 -7.44 8.92
CA MET A 5 -12.88 -7.59 9.76
C MET A 5 -12.34 -9.01 9.73
N ALA A 6 -13.21 -10.03 9.69
CA ALA A 6 -12.79 -11.42 9.61
C ALA A 6 -12.18 -11.74 8.23
N GLU A 7 -12.68 -11.12 7.16
CA GLU A 7 -12.10 -11.26 5.83
C GLU A 7 -10.74 -10.56 5.73
N LEU A 8 -10.61 -9.35 6.28
CA LEU A 8 -9.34 -8.62 6.37
C LEU A 8 -8.31 -9.42 7.17
N ALA A 9 -8.68 -9.93 8.35
CA ALA A 9 -7.79 -10.74 9.19
C ALA A 9 -7.33 -12.02 8.46
N THR A 10 -8.26 -12.71 7.79
CA THR A 10 -7.93 -13.92 7.01
C THR A 10 -6.99 -13.60 5.84
N HIS A 11 -7.22 -12.48 5.15
CA HIS A 11 -6.35 -12.04 4.06
C HIS A 11 -4.95 -11.71 4.57
N TYR A 12 -4.86 -10.93 5.65
CA TYR A 12 -3.59 -10.59 6.28
C TYR A 12 -2.81 -11.85 6.71
N GLU A 13 -3.46 -12.81 7.39
CA GLU A 13 -2.81 -14.04 7.83
C GLU A 13 -2.19 -14.83 6.66
N LYS A 14 -2.94 -14.98 5.56
CA LYS A 14 -2.46 -15.67 4.36
C LYS A 14 -1.26 -14.94 3.73
N THR A 15 -1.35 -13.62 3.61
CA THR A 15 -0.27 -12.80 3.04
C THR A 15 0.97 -12.83 3.93
N ARG A 16 0.82 -12.71 5.26
CA ARG A 16 1.95 -12.77 6.19
C ARG A 16 2.67 -14.11 6.14
N ARG A 17 1.92 -15.22 6.06
CA ARG A 17 2.50 -16.57 5.89
C ARG A 17 3.28 -16.72 4.59
N ARG A 18 2.80 -16.10 3.50
CA ARG A 18 3.46 -16.18 2.19
C ARG A 18 4.76 -15.38 2.13
N TYR A 19 4.84 -14.28 2.87
CA TYR A 19 5.97 -13.35 2.83
C TYR A 19 6.60 -13.15 4.22
N PRO A 20 7.03 -14.17 4.98
CA PRO A 20 7.21 -14.07 6.43
C PRO A 20 8.15 -12.97 6.94
N GLN A 21 9.11 -12.50 6.13
CA GLN A 21 10.13 -11.52 6.52
C GLN A 21 9.98 -10.16 5.83
N ASP A 22 9.04 -10.03 4.91
CA ASP A 22 8.90 -8.80 4.11
C ASP A 22 8.18 -7.72 4.91
N GLU A 23 8.52 -6.45 4.68
CA GLU A 23 7.72 -5.33 5.16
C GLU A 23 6.42 -5.25 4.36
N LEU A 24 5.28 -5.51 5.00
CA LEU A 24 3.96 -5.43 4.36
C LEU A 24 3.25 -4.15 4.77
N MET A 25 2.73 -3.43 3.79
CA MET A 25 1.75 -2.37 4.01
C MET A 25 0.34 -2.96 3.89
N ILE A 26 -0.52 -2.66 4.85
CA ILE A 26 -1.94 -3.04 4.80
C ILE A 26 -2.73 -1.79 4.43
N LEU A 27 -3.51 -1.88 3.35
CA LEU A 27 -4.36 -0.80 2.88
C LEU A 27 -5.79 -1.30 2.70
N PHE A 28 -6.74 -0.59 3.30
CA PHE A 28 -8.16 -0.87 3.19
C PHE A 28 -8.92 0.43 3.36
N ASP A 29 -9.96 0.60 2.55
CA ASP A 29 -10.96 1.64 2.70
C ASP A 29 -12.09 1.11 3.58
N ILE A 30 -12.58 1.94 4.51
CA ILE A 30 -13.75 1.63 5.34
C ILE A 30 -14.80 2.70 5.06
N ASP A 31 -15.97 2.26 4.63
CA ASP A 31 -17.17 3.10 4.48
C ASP A 31 -16.95 4.34 3.58
N GLY A 32 -16.12 4.22 2.53
CA GLY A 32 -15.84 5.30 1.59
C GLY A 32 -15.01 6.43 2.21
N THR A 33 -14.29 6.15 3.30
CA THR A 33 -13.30 7.07 3.86
C THR A 33 -12.10 7.08 2.91
N ILE A 34 -12.16 7.96 1.91
CA ILE A 34 -11.15 8.12 0.87
C ILE A 34 -9.78 8.22 1.54
N LEU A 35 -9.07 7.10 1.54
CA LEU A 35 -7.68 7.07 1.89
C LEU A 35 -6.95 7.67 0.69
N ASP A 36 -6.21 8.75 0.92
CA ASP A 36 -5.39 9.35 -0.13
C ASP A 36 -4.25 8.39 -0.50
N MET A 37 -4.52 7.51 -1.47
CA MET A 37 -3.61 6.46 -1.93
C MET A 37 -2.31 7.03 -2.51
N ARG A 38 -2.26 8.32 -2.84
CA ARG A 38 -1.05 8.96 -3.39
C ARG A 38 0.13 8.83 -2.43
N TYR A 39 -0.11 8.93 -1.12
CA TYR A 39 0.95 8.76 -0.12
C TYR A 39 1.48 7.32 -0.07
N VAL A 40 0.61 6.35 -0.26
CA VAL A 40 0.97 4.92 -0.33
C VAL A 40 1.79 4.64 -1.58
N ILE A 41 1.33 5.13 -2.74
CA ILE A 41 2.04 5.01 -4.00
C ILE A 41 3.44 5.64 -3.87
N LEU A 42 3.52 6.86 -3.33
CA LEU A 42 4.80 7.54 -3.10
C LEU A 42 5.74 6.69 -2.24
N TYR A 43 5.24 6.15 -1.12
CA TYR A 43 6.03 5.30 -0.24
C TYR A 43 6.58 4.06 -0.95
N VAL A 44 5.73 3.36 -1.71
CA VAL A 44 6.12 2.12 -2.42
C VAL A 44 7.20 2.42 -3.46
N LEU A 45 7.06 3.50 -4.22
CA LEU A 45 8.05 3.90 -5.22
C LEU A 45 9.40 4.28 -4.59
N GLN A 46 9.38 4.98 -3.46
CA GLN A 46 10.61 5.28 -2.71
C GLN A 46 11.20 4.04 -2.03
N ALA A 47 10.38 3.09 -1.59
CA ALA A 47 10.84 1.82 -1.05
C ALA A 47 11.52 0.96 -2.12
N TYR A 48 11.03 0.99 -3.35
CA TYR A 48 11.69 0.38 -4.50
C TYR A 48 13.11 0.94 -4.68
N ASP A 49 13.27 2.27 -4.69
CA ASP A 49 14.60 2.89 -4.79
C ASP A 49 15.54 2.44 -3.67
N ARG A 50 15.04 2.35 -2.42
CA ARG A 50 15.84 1.85 -1.28
C ARG A 50 16.25 0.39 -1.46
N ASN A 51 15.35 -0.46 -1.91
CA ASN A 51 15.58 -1.90 -2.01
C ASN A 51 16.53 -2.27 -3.16
N TYR A 52 16.50 -1.51 -4.26
CA TYR A 52 17.31 -1.77 -5.45
C TYR A 52 18.49 -0.80 -5.64
N GLY A 53 18.68 0.16 -4.72
CA GLY A 53 19.76 1.15 -4.79
C GLY A 53 19.61 2.15 -5.95
N THR A 54 18.40 2.30 -6.48
CA THR A 54 18.08 3.23 -7.58
C THR A 54 17.70 4.62 -7.05
N ARG A 55 17.43 5.56 -7.97
CA ARG A 55 17.09 6.95 -7.65
C ARG A 55 15.96 7.50 -8.52
N PHE A 56 15.12 6.63 -9.08
CA PHE A 56 14.09 7.02 -10.04
C PHE A 56 13.01 7.91 -9.43
N PHE A 57 12.72 7.74 -8.14
CA PHE A 57 11.61 8.37 -7.42
C PHE A 57 12.09 9.25 -6.27
N ARG A 58 13.40 9.55 -6.21
CA ARG A 58 14.00 10.36 -5.15
C ARG A 58 13.32 11.71 -4.96
N ASP A 59 13.05 12.39 -6.08
CA ASP A 59 12.50 13.75 -6.07
C ASP A 59 10.98 13.77 -6.31
N LEU A 60 10.35 12.59 -6.38
CA LEU A 60 8.91 12.45 -6.56
C LEU A 60 8.18 13.00 -5.32
N LYS A 61 7.17 13.85 -5.55
CA LYS A 61 6.29 14.39 -4.52
C LYS A 61 4.90 13.81 -4.67
N VAL A 62 4.13 13.86 -3.60
CA VAL A 62 2.72 13.43 -3.62
C VAL A 62 1.89 14.22 -4.64
N SER A 63 2.23 15.50 -4.88
CA SER A 63 1.60 16.37 -5.87
C SER A 63 1.80 15.90 -7.31
N ASP A 64 2.80 15.07 -7.56
CA ASP A 64 3.14 14.59 -8.90
C ASP A 64 2.37 13.30 -9.25
N ILE A 65 1.63 12.75 -8.27
CA ILE A 65 0.84 11.52 -8.42
C ILE A 65 -0.62 11.89 -8.63
N ASN A 66 -1.14 11.56 -9.81
CA ASN A 66 -2.55 11.72 -10.16
C ASN A 66 -3.26 10.37 -10.10
N VAL A 67 -4.39 10.32 -9.38
CA VAL A 67 -5.27 9.15 -9.29
C VAL A 67 -6.60 9.54 -9.92
N HIS A 68 -7.07 8.73 -10.87
CA HIS A 68 -8.40 8.87 -11.45
C HIS A 68 -9.22 7.67 -10.99
N GLU A 69 -10.30 7.92 -10.27
CA GLU A 69 -11.33 6.92 -10.00
C GLU A 69 -12.25 6.86 -11.23
N ASN A 70 -12.54 5.64 -11.72
CA ASN A 70 -13.46 5.40 -12.82
C ASN A 70 -14.90 5.27 -12.34
#